data_AF-A0A124IPK2-F1
#
_entry.id   AF-A0A124IPK2-F1
#
_cell.length_a   1.000
_cell.length_b   1.000
_cell.length_c   1.000
_cell.angle_alpha   90.00
_cell.angle_beta   90.00
_cell.angle_gamma   90.00
#
_symmetry.space_group_name_H-M   'P 1'
#
loop_
_entity.id
_entity.type
_entity.pdbx_description
1 polymer ?
#
loop_
_entity_poly.entity_id
_entity_poly.type
_entity_poly.pdbx_seq_one_letter_code
_entity_poly.pdbx_strand_id
1 'polypeptide(L)'
;MKYKNFYLLSLFAIILASVYPIYMGVATMGSYLNNGAIDVADYKKYIIPYTPICIALIVSTALMPLIFKLFKRYALPAVSFLGTVLFFASEFGFEQIKVIEGYVEMPLESWQLSLCMATPEVLRAIGEPIYAAYNTAFKIHFYIIAIVIILAVLNVIYGFSKMLREQDFGKKRPLIAQAVSVLLFIGLCILACFTAFYRNGTINISTLSAILMSVFFIVFGITVGIYCGSIFYGKSKLFSKIIPAITASLTTLIMYIGELVLMGGVLFKYGNGFFFEPIAAIPFSAADIVIILFSGVITYIVMQLLHNPHKD
;
A
#
# COMPACT_ATOMS: atom_id res chain seq x y z
N MET A 1 23.31 17.57 -6.73
CA MET A 1 22.14 17.78 -7.60
C MET A 1 21.35 18.98 -7.10
N LYS A 2 20.90 19.88 -7.98
CA LYS A 2 20.09 21.06 -7.59
C LYS A 2 18.64 20.66 -7.29
N TYR A 3 17.96 21.38 -6.39
CA TYR A 3 16.55 21.15 -6.03
C TYR A 3 15.62 21.02 -7.25
N LYS A 4 15.69 21.96 -8.20
CA LYS A 4 14.85 21.96 -9.41
C LYS A 4 15.02 20.66 -10.23
N ASN A 5 16.25 20.18 -10.36
CA ASN A 5 16.54 18.97 -11.13
C ASN A 5 16.03 17.72 -10.40
N PHE A 6 16.20 17.65 -9.07
CA PHE A 6 15.62 16.55 -8.28
C PHE A 6 14.10 16.51 -8.42
N TYR A 7 13.43 17.65 -8.23
CA TYR A 7 11.99 17.75 -8.36
C TYR A 7 11.48 17.28 -9.73
N LEU A 8 12.07 17.80 -10.82
CA LEU A 8 11.68 17.42 -12.17
C LEU A 8 11.92 15.92 -12.44
N LEU A 9 13.04 15.39 -11.96
CA LEU A 9 13.36 13.97 -12.08
C LEU A 9 12.37 13.10 -11.28
N SER A 10 12.01 13.50 -10.06
CA SER A 10 11.01 12.79 -9.25
C SER A 10 9.63 12.81 -9.91
N LEU A 11 9.19 13.96 -10.43
CA LEU A 11 7.92 14.07 -11.14
C LEU A 11 7.92 13.21 -12.41
N PHE A 12 9.00 13.25 -13.18
CA PHE A 12 9.17 12.42 -14.37
C PHE A 12 9.12 10.92 -14.03
N ALA A 13 9.83 10.50 -12.98
CA ALA A 13 9.84 9.11 -12.53
C ALA A 13 8.44 8.63 -12.10
N ILE A 14 7.67 9.47 -11.38
CA ILE A 14 6.30 9.15 -11.00
C ILE A 14 5.41 9.03 -12.23
N ILE A 15 5.49 9.97 -13.17
CA ILE A 15 4.71 9.91 -14.41
C ILE A 15 5.03 8.62 -15.16
N LEU A 16 6.31 8.29 -15.32
CA LEU A 16 6.76 7.08 -16.01
C LEU A 16 6.24 5.80 -15.31
N ALA A 17 6.35 5.71 -14.00
CA ALA A 17 5.81 4.59 -13.21
C ALA A 17 4.27 4.51 -13.28
N SER A 18 3.60 5.62 -13.56
CA SER A 18 2.14 5.74 -13.60
C SER A 18 1.54 5.54 -14.99
N VAL A 19 2.34 5.46 -16.06
CA VAL A 19 1.84 5.39 -17.45
C VAL A 19 0.83 4.25 -17.62
N TYR A 20 1.17 3.06 -17.12
CA TYR A 20 0.33 1.89 -17.29
C TYR A 20 -1.00 2.00 -16.51
N PRO A 21 -1.02 2.24 -15.18
CA PRO A 21 -2.29 2.41 -14.46
C PRO A 21 -3.14 3.54 -15.03
N ILE A 22 -2.54 4.70 -15.35
CA ILE A 22 -3.28 5.85 -15.91
C ILE A 22 -3.91 5.49 -17.26
N TYR A 23 -3.16 4.84 -18.16
CA TYR A 23 -3.70 4.38 -19.44
C TYR A 23 -4.89 3.45 -19.24
N MET A 24 -4.77 2.48 -18.34
CA MET A 24 -5.85 1.52 -18.05
C MET A 24 -7.08 2.22 -17.47
N GLY A 25 -6.90 3.18 -16.56
CA GLY A 25 -7.99 3.99 -16.02
C GLY A 25 -8.68 4.87 -17.07
N VAL A 26 -7.92 5.50 -17.97
CA VAL A 26 -8.48 6.30 -19.07
C VAL A 26 -9.25 5.42 -20.06
N ALA A 27 -8.70 4.27 -20.45
CA ALA A 27 -9.36 3.33 -21.35
C ALA A 27 -10.69 2.81 -20.75
N THR A 28 -10.68 2.52 -19.44
CA THR A 28 -11.85 2.09 -18.66
C THR A 28 -12.92 3.16 -18.64
N MET A 29 -12.54 4.40 -18.29
CA MET A 29 -13.45 5.54 -18.29
C MET A 29 -14.02 5.81 -19.68
N GLY A 30 -13.20 5.72 -20.73
CA GLY A 30 -13.65 5.88 -22.12
C GLY A 30 -14.66 4.82 -22.53
N SER A 31 -14.43 3.55 -22.16
CA SER A 31 -15.40 2.48 -22.42
C SER A 31 -16.73 2.73 -21.68
N TYR A 32 -16.65 3.11 -20.41
CA TYR A 32 -17.84 3.43 -19.60
C TYR A 32 -18.62 4.63 -20.16
N LEU A 33 -17.95 5.70 -20.60
CA LEU A 33 -18.60 6.87 -21.17
C LEU A 33 -19.28 6.57 -22.51
N ASN A 34 -18.73 5.66 -23.31
CA ASN A 34 -19.30 5.28 -24.61
C ASN A 34 -20.45 4.28 -24.48
N ASN A 35 -20.31 3.30 -23.58
CA ASN A 35 -21.18 2.13 -23.52
C ASN A 35 -22.09 2.10 -22.28
N GLY A 36 -21.89 3.01 -21.32
CA GLY A 36 -22.60 3.04 -20.03
C GLY A 36 -22.17 1.96 -19.03
N ALA A 37 -21.37 0.99 -19.46
CA ALA A 37 -20.84 -0.11 -18.67
C ALA A 37 -19.60 -0.73 -19.36
N ILE A 38 -18.92 -1.64 -18.66
CA ILE A 38 -17.73 -2.34 -19.15
C ILE A 38 -17.99 -3.84 -19.17
N ASP A 39 -17.82 -4.48 -20.31
CA ASP A 39 -17.84 -5.95 -20.39
C ASP A 39 -16.60 -6.54 -19.69
N VAL A 40 -16.79 -7.61 -18.91
CA VAL A 40 -15.68 -8.33 -18.24
C VAL A 40 -14.59 -8.77 -19.21
N ALA A 41 -14.94 -9.15 -20.44
CA ALA A 41 -13.97 -9.53 -21.47
C ALA A 41 -13.03 -8.37 -21.85
N ASP A 42 -13.55 -7.14 -21.81
CA ASP A 42 -12.81 -5.92 -22.12
C ASP A 42 -12.14 -5.29 -20.89
N TYR A 43 -12.37 -5.88 -19.70
CA TYR A 43 -11.87 -5.38 -18.44
C TYR A 43 -10.35 -5.27 -18.42
N LYS A 44 -9.88 -4.04 -18.26
CA LYS A 44 -8.48 -3.69 -18.13
C LYS A 44 -8.01 -3.95 -16.70
N LYS A 45 -7.18 -4.97 -16.46
CA LYS A 45 -6.68 -5.31 -15.12
C LYS A 45 -5.93 -4.11 -14.47
N TYR A 46 -6.00 -4.01 -13.14
CA TYR A 46 -5.21 -3.08 -12.30
C TYR A 46 -5.61 -1.60 -12.32
N ILE A 47 -6.91 -1.30 -12.39
CA ILE A 47 -7.40 0.09 -12.37
C ILE A 47 -7.45 0.64 -10.94
N ILE A 48 -8.20 0.00 -10.04
CA ILE A 48 -8.28 0.36 -8.61
C ILE A 48 -7.34 -0.51 -7.78
N PRO A 49 -6.64 0.03 -6.75
CA PRO A 49 -6.55 1.44 -6.37
C PRO A 49 -5.42 2.19 -7.13
N TYR A 50 -4.77 1.56 -8.10
CA TYR A 50 -3.54 2.06 -8.71
C TYR A 50 -3.71 3.35 -9.51
N THR A 51 -4.78 3.48 -10.29
CA THR A 51 -5.08 4.71 -11.04
C THR A 51 -5.32 5.87 -10.07
N PRO A 52 -6.20 5.75 -9.04
CA PRO A 52 -6.33 6.76 -8.00
C PRO A 52 -5.03 7.10 -7.26
N ILE A 53 -4.20 6.11 -6.90
CA ILE A 53 -2.88 6.34 -6.30
C ILE A 53 -2.00 7.16 -7.25
N CYS A 54 -1.95 6.80 -8.53
CA CYS A 54 -1.15 7.50 -9.53
C CYS A 54 -1.59 8.96 -9.72
N ILE A 55 -2.90 9.20 -9.83
CA ILE A 55 -3.48 10.55 -9.90
C ILE A 55 -3.07 11.36 -8.67
N ALA A 56 -3.26 10.80 -7.48
CA ALA A 56 -2.90 11.43 -6.22
C ALA A 56 -1.41 11.80 -6.17
N LEU A 57 -0.51 10.87 -6.53
CA LEU A 57 0.94 11.08 -6.52
C LEU A 57 1.40 12.11 -7.56
N ILE A 58 0.90 12.04 -8.79
CA ILE A 58 1.26 12.98 -9.87
C ILE A 58 0.86 14.40 -9.46
N VAL A 59 -0.41 14.61 -9.10
CA VAL A 59 -0.94 15.94 -8.78
C VAL A 59 -0.27 16.51 -7.52
N SER A 60 -0.16 15.70 -6.46
CA SER A 60 0.46 16.14 -5.20
C SER A 60 1.94 16.48 -5.39
N THR A 61 2.66 15.70 -6.18
CA THR A 61 4.06 15.99 -6.51
C THR A 61 4.17 17.24 -7.39
N ALA A 62 3.34 17.37 -8.43
CA ALA A 62 3.34 18.53 -9.31
C ALA A 62 3.11 19.84 -8.54
N LEU A 63 2.16 19.84 -7.60
CA LEU A 63 1.81 21.00 -6.77
C LEU A 63 2.76 21.23 -5.58
N MET A 64 3.69 20.30 -5.32
CA MET A 64 4.58 20.36 -4.16
C MET A 64 5.41 21.66 -4.07
N PRO A 65 5.99 22.23 -5.15
CA PRO A 65 6.72 23.51 -5.06
C PRO A 65 5.84 24.68 -4.59
N LEU A 66 4.57 24.71 -5.02
CA LEU A 66 3.59 25.70 -4.59
C LEU A 66 3.25 25.51 -3.11
N ILE A 67 2.97 24.28 -2.69
CA ILE A 67 2.68 23.92 -1.30
C ILE A 67 3.86 24.29 -0.38
N PHE A 68 5.09 24.04 -0.83
CA PHE A 68 6.30 24.45 -0.13
C PHE A 68 6.41 25.97 0.09
N LYS A 69 5.92 26.78 -0.86
CA LYS A 69 5.91 28.24 -0.76
C LYS A 69 4.82 28.72 0.21
N LEU A 70 3.63 28.11 0.15
CA LEU A 70 2.46 28.52 0.92
C LEU A 70 2.51 28.05 2.39
N PHE A 71 2.78 26.77 2.63
CA PHE A 71 2.61 26.14 3.95
C PHE A 71 3.91 26.01 4.74
N LYS A 72 5.08 26.24 4.12
CA LYS A 72 6.42 26.20 4.75
C LYS A 72 6.61 24.94 5.61
N ARG A 73 6.59 25.07 6.95
CA ARG A 73 6.77 23.97 7.90
C ARG A 73 5.67 22.91 7.84
N TYR A 74 4.48 23.28 7.37
CA TYR A 74 3.31 22.41 7.23
C TYR A 74 3.19 21.79 5.83
N ALA A 75 4.19 21.96 4.97
CA ALA A 75 4.11 21.48 3.59
C ALA A 75 3.97 19.96 3.48
N LEU A 76 4.60 19.17 4.35
CA LEU A 76 4.41 17.70 4.37
C LEU A 76 2.98 17.30 4.76
N PRO A 77 2.42 17.74 5.91
CA PRO A 77 1.03 17.49 6.22
C PRO A 77 0.06 17.95 5.13
N ALA A 78 0.29 19.12 4.53
CA ALA A 78 -0.57 19.66 3.47
C ALA A 78 -0.54 18.81 2.20
N VAL A 79 0.64 18.39 1.72
CA VAL A 79 0.73 17.55 0.52
C VAL A 79 0.23 16.13 0.77
N SER A 80 0.45 15.59 1.97
CA SER A 80 -0.12 14.30 2.40
C SER A 80 -1.65 14.35 2.43
N PHE A 81 -2.23 15.40 3.01
CA PHE A 81 -3.68 15.59 3.03
C PHE A 81 -4.26 15.71 1.61
N LEU A 82 -3.63 16.51 0.75
CA LEU A 82 -4.02 16.64 -0.65
C LEU A 82 -4.00 15.28 -1.37
N GLY A 83 -2.91 14.52 -1.22
CA GLY A 83 -2.79 13.19 -1.84
C GLY A 83 -3.88 12.23 -1.39
N THR A 84 -4.16 12.18 -0.09
CA THR A 84 -5.23 11.35 0.46
C THR A 84 -6.61 11.75 -0.06
N VAL A 85 -6.92 13.06 -0.11
CA VAL A 85 -8.21 13.55 -0.63
C VAL A 85 -8.36 13.22 -2.11
N LEU A 86 -7.31 13.43 -2.92
CA LEU A 86 -7.34 13.12 -4.36
C LEU A 86 -7.51 11.63 -4.61
N PHE A 87 -6.88 10.78 -3.79
CA PHE A 87 -7.08 9.34 -3.85
C PHE A 87 -8.55 8.99 -3.63
N PHE A 88 -9.14 9.39 -2.51
CA PHE A 88 -10.54 9.07 -2.20
C PHE A 88 -11.52 9.66 -3.23
N ALA A 89 -11.29 10.88 -3.71
CA ALA A 89 -12.13 11.50 -4.72
C ALA A 89 -12.09 10.74 -6.05
N SER A 90 -10.89 10.32 -6.48
CA SER A 90 -10.72 9.56 -7.72
C SER A 90 -11.31 8.16 -7.59
N GLU A 91 -11.01 7.49 -6.48
CA GLU A 91 -11.52 6.17 -6.13
C GLU A 91 -13.05 6.15 -6.13
N PHE A 92 -13.69 7.08 -5.41
CA PHE A 92 -15.14 7.21 -5.39
C PHE A 92 -15.75 7.38 -6.80
N GLY A 93 -15.06 8.09 -7.69
CA GLY A 93 -15.47 8.23 -9.09
C GLY A 93 -15.38 6.92 -9.88
N PHE A 94 -14.30 6.16 -9.73
CA PHE A 94 -14.13 4.86 -10.40
C PHE A 94 -15.10 3.79 -9.86
N GLU A 95 -15.47 3.84 -8.59
CA GLU A 95 -16.43 2.90 -7.98
C GLU A 95 -17.83 2.98 -8.59
N GLN A 96 -18.21 4.12 -9.19
CA GLN A 96 -19.50 4.27 -9.86
C GLN A 96 -19.55 3.55 -11.23
N ILE A 97 -18.42 3.06 -11.73
CA ILE A 97 -18.34 2.35 -13.00
C ILE A 97 -18.94 0.95 -12.83
N LYS A 98 -19.80 0.58 -13.78
CA LYS A 98 -20.48 -0.71 -13.82
C LYS A 98 -19.74 -1.69 -14.73
N VAL A 99 -19.60 -2.93 -14.28
CA VAL A 99 -19.03 -4.06 -15.00
C VAL A 99 -20.14 -5.08 -15.26
N ILE A 100 -20.21 -5.61 -16.48
CA ILE A 100 -21.22 -6.57 -16.92
C ILE A 100 -20.53 -7.89 -17.27
N GLU A 101 -21.02 -8.99 -16.70
CA GLU A 101 -20.66 -10.35 -17.09
C GLU A 101 -21.95 -11.10 -17.47
N GLY A 102 -22.13 -11.38 -18.76
CA GLY A 102 -23.36 -11.99 -19.27
C GLY A 102 -24.60 -11.12 -18.97
N TYR A 103 -25.46 -11.58 -18.07
CA TYR A 103 -26.68 -10.87 -17.63
C TYR A 103 -26.53 -10.19 -16.26
N VAL A 104 -25.37 -10.28 -15.61
CA VAL A 104 -25.13 -9.75 -14.27
C VAL A 104 -24.40 -8.43 -14.36
N GLU A 105 -24.98 -7.39 -13.76
CA GLU A 105 -24.34 -6.09 -13.58
C GLU A 105 -23.78 -5.99 -12.15
N MET A 106 -22.54 -5.51 -12.02
CA MET A 106 -21.90 -5.30 -10.73
C MET A 106 -21.05 -4.04 -10.70
N PRO A 107 -20.82 -3.43 -9.52
CA PRO A 107 -19.85 -2.36 -9.37
C PRO A 107 -18.43 -2.83 -9.72
N LEU A 108 -17.64 -1.95 -10.32
CA LEU A 108 -16.24 -2.20 -10.62
C LEU A 108 -15.43 -2.61 -9.37
N GLU A 109 -15.75 -2.01 -8.22
CA GLU A 109 -15.15 -2.37 -6.92
C GLU A 109 -15.33 -3.86 -6.63
N SER A 110 -16.57 -4.37 -6.65
CA SER A 110 -16.88 -5.77 -6.34
C SER A 110 -16.17 -6.75 -7.27
N TRP A 111 -16.09 -6.41 -8.55
CA TRP A 111 -15.33 -7.18 -9.53
C TRP A 111 -13.85 -7.25 -9.15
N GLN A 112 -13.22 -6.12 -8.83
CA GLN A 112 -11.81 -6.08 -8.45
C GLN A 112 -11.51 -6.79 -7.14
N LEU A 113 -12.41 -6.70 -6.17
CA LEU A 113 -12.29 -7.41 -4.90
C LEU A 113 -12.32 -8.93 -5.08
N SER A 114 -13.14 -9.44 -6.01
CA SER A 114 -13.21 -10.87 -6.31
C SER A 114 -11.85 -11.43 -6.77
N LEU A 115 -11.11 -10.67 -7.58
CA LEU A 115 -9.81 -11.05 -8.13
C LEU A 115 -8.70 -11.22 -7.08
N CYS A 116 -8.96 -10.80 -5.84
CA CYS A 116 -8.03 -10.88 -4.72
C CYS A 116 -8.28 -12.12 -3.83
N MET A 117 -9.46 -12.75 -3.93
CA MET A 117 -9.74 -14.02 -3.24
C MET A 117 -9.12 -15.21 -3.99
N ALA A 118 -9.27 -15.23 -5.32
CA ALA A 118 -8.77 -16.28 -6.18
C ALA A 118 -8.47 -15.73 -7.56
N THR A 119 -7.67 -16.47 -8.34
CA THR A 119 -7.36 -16.06 -9.71
C THR A 119 -8.61 -16.14 -10.60
N PRO A 120 -8.68 -15.37 -11.71
CA PRO A 120 -9.82 -15.44 -12.63
C PRO A 120 -10.12 -16.86 -13.11
N GLU A 121 -9.09 -17.68 -13.33
CA GLU A 121 -9.22 -19.06 -13.79
C GLU A 121 -9.91 -19.94 -12.73
N VAL A 122 -9.56 -19.75 -11.46
CA VAL A 122 -10.18 -20.45 -10.33
C VAL A 122 -11.63 -20.00 -10.15
N LEU A 123 -11.90 -18.69 -10.20
CA LEU A 123 -13.26 -18.15 -10.10
C LEU A 123 -14.16 -18.68 -11.23
N ARG A 124 -13.66 -18.72 -12.46
CA ARG A 124 -14.40 -19.28 -13.62
C ARG A 124 -14.64 -20.78 -13.50
N ALA A 125 -13.68 -21.53 -12.94
CA ALA A 125 -13.82 -22.97 -12.74
C ALA A 125 -14.87 -23.35 -11.68
N ILE A 126 -15.15 -22.45 -10.73
CA ILE A 126 -16.11 -22.68 -9.63
C ILE A 126 -17.58 -22.41 -10.07
N GLY A 127 -17.81 -21.74 -11.21
CA GLY A 127 -19.14 -21.47 -11.78
C GLY A 127 -19.80 -20.17 -11.29
N GLU A 128 -20.56 -19.51 -12.18
CA GLU A 128 -21.22 -18.20 -11.99
C GLU A 128 -22.17 -18.13 -10.77
N PRO A 129 -22.29 -16.99 -10.06
CA PRO A 129 -21.18 -16.40 -9.34
C PRO A 129 -21.48 -16.24 -7.84
N ILE A 130 -20.48 -16.55 -7.02
CA ILE A 130 -20.39 -16.07 -5.63
C ILE A 130 -19.36 -14.93 -5.63
N TYR A 131 -19.62 -13.83 -6.33
CA TYR A 131 -18.76 -12.65 -6.22
C TYR A 131 -18.80 -12.18 -4.78
N ALA A 132 -17.66 -11.72 -4.24
CA ALA A 132 -17.58 -11.17 -2.89
C ALA A 132 -18.74 -10.18 -2.70
N ALA A 133 -19.79 -10.61 -2.00
CA ALA A 133 -20.87 -9.73 -1.60
C ALA A 133 -20.21 -8.51 -0.96
N TYR A 134 -20.63 -7.31 -1.35
CA TYR A 134 -20.04 -6.05 -0.93
C TYR A 134 -19.59 -6.13 0.53
N ASN A 135 -18.26 -6.24 0.74
CA ASN A 135 -17.68 -6.39 2.05
C ASN A 135 -16.77 -5.19 2.28
N THR A 136 -17.30 -4.22 3.04
CA THR A 136 -16.62 -2.98 3.40
C THR A 136 -15.22 -3.20 3.97
N ALA A 137 -14.94 -4.36 4.57
CA ALA A 137 -13.62 -4.67 5.10
C ALA A 137 -12.55 -4.84 4.03
N PHE A 138 -12.90 -5.41 2.87
CA PHE A 138 -11.99 -5.53 1.73
C PHE A 138 -11.55 -4.15 1.24
N LYS A 139 -12.50 -3.22 1.12
CA LYS A 139 -12.25 -1.83 0.74
C LYS A 139 -11.25 -1.15 1.66
N ILE A 140 -11.45 -1.27 2.97
CA ILE A 140 -10.57 -0.68 3.99
C ILE A 140 -9.15 -1.26 3.90
N HIS A 141 -9.01 -2.56 3.65
CA HIS A 141 -7.70 -3.21 3.49
C HIS A 141 -6.88 -2.58 2.35
N PHE A 142 -7.48 -2.41 1.17
CA PHE A 142 -6.81 -1.77 0.03
C PHE A 142 -6.54 -0.29 0.26
N TYR A 143 -7.45 0.42 0.93
CA TYR A 143 -7.28 1.83 1.25
C TYR A 143 -6.09 2.07 2.17
N ILE A 144 -5.89 1.20 3.16
CA ILE A 144 -4.74 1.28 4.05
C ILE A 144 -3.43 1.14 3.26
N ILE A 145 -3.35 0.15 2.36
CA ILE A 145 -2.17 -0.04 1.49
C ILE A 145 -1.94 1.21 0.60
N ALA A 146 -3.00 1.70 -0.05
CA ALA A 146 -2.95 2.86 -0.93
C ALA A 146 -2.45 4.12 -0.20
N ILE A 147 -3.02 4.41 0.97
CA ILE A 147 -2.63 5.54 1.81
C ILE A 147 -1.17 5.41 2.24
N VAL A 148 -0.72 4.22 2.65
CA VAL A 148 0.68 3.99 3.02
C VAL A 148 1.61 4.29 1.85
N ILE A 149 1.31 3.82 0.64
CA ILE A 149 2.09 4.14 -0.57
C ILE A 149 2.14 5.65 -0.79
N ILE A 150 0.99 6.33 -0.77
CA ILE A 150 0.89 7.77 -1.02
C ILE A 150 1.75 8.55 0.00
N LEU A 151 1.51 8.34 1.29
CA LEU A 151 2.21 9.05 2.36
C LEU A 151 3.72 8.79 2.31
N ALA A 152 4.11 7.55 2.08
CA ALA A 152 5.50 7.14 2.10
C ALA A 152 6.28 7.69 0.90
N VAL A 153 5.72 7.64 -0.31
CA VAL A 153 6.30 8.24 -1.52
C VAL A 153 6.39 9.76 -1.37
N LEU A 154 5.31 10.42 -0.94
CA LEU A 154 5.31 11.87 -0.76
C LEU A 154 6.33 12.32 0.28
N ASN A 155 6.51 11.57 1.38
CA ASN A 155 7.54 11.87 2.37
C ASN A 155 8.96 11.74 1.81
N VAL A 156 9.24 10.75 0.96
CA VAL A 156 10.53 10.63 0.28
C VAL A 156 10.80 11.85 -0.60
N ILE A 157 9.85 12.19 -1.48
CA ILE A 157 10.01 13.31 -2.42
C ILE A 157 10.12 14.63 -1.67
N TYR A 158 9.23 14.87 -0.71
CA TYR A 158 9.25 16.05 0.15
C TYR A 158 10.56 16.13 0.93
N GLY A 159 10.97 15.04 1.57
CA GLY A 159 12.15 14.99 2.43
C GLY A 159 13.42 15.32 1.66
N PHE A 160 13.66 14.68 0.52
CA PHE A 160 14.80 14.99 -0.33
C PHE A 160 14.72 16.38 -0.95
N SER A 161 13.52 16.83 -1.35
CA SER A 161 13.28 18.19 -1.86
C SER A 161 13.66 19.25 -0.83
N LYS A 162 13.21 19.08 0.42
CA LYS A 162 13.51 19.97 1.54
C LYS A 162 15.01 19.95 1.86
N MET A 163 15.61 18.76 1.96
CA MET A 163 17.05 18.55 2.20
C MET A 163 17.90 19.31 1.17
N LEU A 164 17.58 19.21 -0.12
CA LEU A 164 18.31 19.90 -1.19
C LEU A 164 18.05 21.41 -1.23
N ARG A 165 16.85 21.86 -0.83
CA ARG A 165 16.51 23.28 -0.79
C ARG A 165 17.18 24.01 0.37
N GLU A 166 17.20 23.38 1.55
CA GLU A 166 17.73 23.96 2.78
C GLU A 166 19.22 23.64 3.00
N GLN A 167 19.81 22.77 2.18
CA GLN A 167 21.19 22.27 2.32
C GLN A 167 21.48 21.58 3.66
N ASP A 168 20.44 21.08 4.35
CA ASP A 168 20.55 20.27 5.56
C ASP A 168 20.45 18.78 5.24
N PHE A 169 21.58 18.08 5.29
CA PHE A 169 21.68 16.65 4.98
C PHE A 169 21.50 15.74 6.21
N GLY A 170 21.10 16.27 7.36
CA GLY A 170 20.96 15.51 8.61
C GLY A 170 19.99 14.32 8.52
N LYS A 171 18.93 14.43 7.70
CA LYS A 171 17.93 13.37 7.50
C LYS A 171 18.19 12.47 6.28
N LYS A 172 19.36 12.56 5.63
CA LYS A 172 19.65 11.80 4.41
C LYS A 172 19.50 10.28 4.59
N ARG A 173 20.07 9.72 5.66
CA ARG A 173 20.05 8.27 5.94
C ARG A 173 18.62 7.71 6.10
N PRO A 174 17.75 8.24 6.98
CA PRO A 174 16.38 7.73 7.10
C PRO A 174 15.55 7.95 5.83
N LEU A 175 15.81 9.00 5.03
CA LEU A 175 15.13 9.19 3.75
C LEU A 175 15.52 8.14 2.70
N ILE A 176 16.79 7.72 2.67
CA ILE A 176 17.23 6.60 1.82
C ILE A 176 16.55 5.29 2.27
N ALA A 177 16.53 5.03 3.58
CA ALA A 177 15.86 3.84 4.13
C ALA A 177 14.36 3.83 3.76
N GLN A 178 13.68 4.98 3.87
CA GLN A 178 12.28 5.09 3.44
C GLN A 178 12.13 4.82 1.95
N ALA A 179 12.99 5.39 1.10
CA ALA A 179 12.93 5.17 -0.35
C ALA A 179 13.10 3.70 -0.71
N VAL A 180 14.07 3.00 -0.10
CA VAL A 180 14.29 1.57 -0.31
C VAL A 180 13.08 0.76 0.16
N SER A 181 12.55 1.04 1.35
CA SER A 181 11.39 0.33 1.89
C SER A 181 10.15 0.51 1.02
N VAL A 182 9.90 1.74 0.55
CA VAL A 182 8.77 2.05 -0.33
C VAL A 182 8.89 1.36 -1.68
N LEU A 183 10.08 1.36 -2.29
CA LEU A 183 10.30 0.66 -3.56
C LEU A 183 10.08 -0.84 -3.42
N LEU A 184 10.59 -1.44 -2.33
CA LEU A 184 10.35 -2.85 -2.02
C LEU A 184 8.86 -3.13 -1.81
N PHE A 185 8.17 -2.27 -1.04
CA PHE A 185 6.74 -2.44 -0.77
C PHE A 185 5.88 -2.32 -2.03
N ILE A 186 6.12 -1.30 -2.87
CA ILE A 186 5.44 -1.14 -4.17
C ILE A 186 5.73 -2.35 -5.06
N GLY A 187 6.97 -2.82 -5.13
CA GLY A 187 7.34 -4.02 -5.87
C GLY A 187 6.57 -5.26 -5.42
N LEU A 188 6.42 -5.45 -4.09
CA LEU A 188 5.62 -6.53 -3.52
C LEU A 188 4.12 -6.36 -3.79
N CYS A 189 3.58 -5.13 -3.82
CA CYS A 189 2.19 -4.86 -4.22
C CYS A 189 1.94 -5.22 -5.68
N ILE A 190 2.85 -4.82 -6.57
CA ILE A 190 2.78 -5.18 -7.99
C ILE A 190 2.83 -6.71 -8.14
N LEU A 191 3.77 -7.36 -7.45
CA LEU A 191 3.90 -8.81 -7.48
C LEU A 191 2.64 -9.50 -6.95
N ALA A 192 2.10 -9.06 -5.81
CA ALA A 192 0.85 -9.56 -5.25
C ALA A 192 -0.33 -9.40 -6.21
N CYS A 193 -0.35 -8.32 -7.00
CA CYS A 193 -1.40 -8.10 -7.99
C CYS A 193 -1.28 -9.03 -9.22
N PHE A 194 -0.07 -9.37 -9.64
CA PHE A 194 0.11 -10.32 -10.74
C PHE A 194 -0.06 -11.77 -10.33
N THR A 195 0.23 -12.10 -9.07
CA THR A 195 0.29 -13.49 -8.62
C THR A 195 -0.81 -13.88 -7.65
N ALA A 196 -1.45 -12.91 -6.97
CA ALA A 196 -2.28 -13.08 -5.78
C ALA A 196 -1.73 -14.22 -4.89
N PHE A 197 -0.40 -14.16 -4.72
CA PHE A 197 0.54 -15.20 -4.29
C PHE A 197 0.05 -16.66 -4.33
N TYR A 198 -0.50 -17.02 -5.50
CA TYR A 198 -0.91 -18.34 -5.97
C TYR A 198 -1.83 -19.11 -5.00
N ARG A 199 -2.92 -18.43 -4.60
CA ARG A 199 -4.04 -19.00 -3.84
C ARG A 199 -4.98 -19.80 -4.74
N ASN A 200 -5.36 -20.99 -4.28
CA ASN A 200 -6.29 -21.90 -4.98
C ASN A 200 -7.73 -21.81 -4.44
N GLY A 201 -8.07 -20.75 -3.71
CA GLY A 201 -9.35 -20.62 -3.01
C GLY A 201 -9.46 -21.41 -1.70
N THR A 202 -8.36 -21.99 -1.21
CA THR A 202 -8.31 -22.75 0.06
C THR A 202 -7.69 -21.93 1.19
N ILE A 203 -8.14 -22.18 2.43
CA ILE A 203 -7.59 -21.55 3.65
C ILE A 203 -6.14 -21.99 3.90
N ASN A 204 -5.80 -23.24 3.55
CA ASN A 204 -4.43 -23.72 3.59
C ASN A 204 -3.70 -23.23 2.35
N ILE A 205 -2.61 -22.49 2.54
CA ILE A 205 -1.82 -21.93 1.45
C ILE A 205 -0.50 -22.69 1.30
N SER A 206 0.08 -22.63 0.09
CA SER A 206 1.38 -23.26 -0.16
C SER A 206 2.49 -22.58 0.65
N THR A 207 3.59 -23.30 0.91
CA THR A 207 4.74 -22.75 1.63
C THR A 207 5.30 -21.49 0.96
N LEU A 208 5.33 -21.45 -0.37
CA LEU A 208 5.77 -20.28 -1.12
C LEU A 208 4.84 -19.08 -0.87
N SER A 209 3.53 -19.30 -0.88
CA SER A 209 2.53 -18.26 -0.58
C SER A 209 2.69 -17.73 0.84
N ALA A 210 2.87 -18.63 1.83
CA ALA A 210 3.07 -18.27 3.22
C ALA A 210 4.32 -17.39 3.43
N ILE A 211 5.45 -17.74 2.78
CA ILE A 211 6.67 -16.93 2.85
C ILE A 211 6.45 -15.55 2.24
N LEU A 212 5.82 -15.48 1.06
CA LEU A 212 5.60 -14.22 0.35
C LEU A 212 4.62 -13.31 1.10
N MET A 213 3.55 -13.87 1.68
CA MET A 213 2.64 -13.14 2.56
C MET A 213 3.34 -12.63 3.82
N SER A 214 4.15 -13.47 4.47
CA SER A 214 4.92 -13.06 5.65
C SER A 214 5.85 -11.89 5.34
N VAL A 215 6.59 -11.97 4.22
CA VAL A 215 7.48 -10.90 3.76
C VAL A 215 6.68 -9.64 3.44
N PHE A 216 5.54 -9.75 2.77
CA PHE A 216 4.66 -8.62 2.47
C PHE A 216 4.24 -7.88 3.75
N PHE A 217 3.76 -8.61 4.75
CA PHE A 217 3.25 -8.05 6.01
C PHE A 217 4.38 -7.38 6.81
N ILE A 218 5.57 -8.01 6.86
CA ILE A 218 6.75 -7.46 7.51
C ILE A 218 7.17 -6.14 6.83
N VAL A 219 7.30 -6.14 5.51
CA VAL A 219 7.72 -4.95 4.74
C VAL A 219 6.68 -3.83 4.84
N PHE A 220 5.39 -4.17 4.86
CA PHE A 220 4.31 -3.21 5.09
C PHE A 220 4.48 -2.49 6.43
N GLY A 221 4.65 -3.25 7.53
CA GLY A 221 4.90 -2.69 8.86
C GLY A 221 6.18 -1.85 8.91
N ILE A 222 7.29 -2.35 8.37
CA ILE A 222 8.57 -1.64 8.31
C ILE A 222 8.44 -0.31 7.55
N THR A 223 7.69 -0.28 6.45
CA THR A 223 7.52 0.93 5.62
C THR A 223 6.84 2.06 6.41
N VAL A 224 5.83 1.74 7.22
CA VAL A 224 5.16 2.71 8.09
C VAL A 224 6.03 3.05 9.31
N GLY A 225 6.74 2.07 9.85
CA GLY A 225 7.71 2.27 10.92
C GLY A 225 8.81 3.27 10.55
N ILE A 226 9.49 3.05 9.42
CA ILE A 226 10.52 3.97 8.91
C ILE A 226 9.91 5.33 8.56
N TYR A 227 8.68 5.39 8.07
CA TYR A 227 7.99 6.66 7.79
C TYR A 227 7.87 7.48 9.07
N CYS A 228 7.33 6.86 10.13
CA CYS A 228 7.23 7.45 11.46
C CYS A 228 8.61 7.85 12.00
N GLY A 229 9.61 6.96 11.89
CA GLY A 229 10.98 7.19 12.30
C GLY A 229 11.67 8.36 11.57
N SER A 230 11.38 8.56 10.29
CA SER A 230 11.93 9.66 9.49
C SER A 230 11.41 11.04 9.94
N ILE A 231 10.15 11.10 10.38
CA ILE A 231 9.52 12.30 10.93
C ILE A 231 10.18 12.66 12.26
N PHE A 232 10.29 11.69 13.16
CA PHE A 232 10.85 11.85 14.51
C PHE A 232 12.37 11.76 14.60
N TYR A 233 13.07 11.57 13.48
CA TYR A 233 14.52 11.43 13.45
C TYR A 233 15.23 12.61 14.13
N GLY A 234 16.20 12.30 14.99
CA GLY A 234 16.97 13.29 15.77
C GLY A 234 16.28 13.75 17.05
N LYS A 235 15.16 13.13 17.44
CA LYS A 235 14.54 13.28 18.76
C LYS A 235 15.06 12.20 19.72
N SER A 236 14.58 12.20 20.97
CA SER A 236 14.99 11.23 21.99
C SER A 236 14.80 9.77 21.54
N LYS A 237 15.47 8.83 22.22
CA LYS A 237 15.43 7.39 21.92
C LYS A 237 14.00 6.84 21.77
N LEU A 238 13.06 7.31 22.60
CA LEU A 238 11.65 6.94 22.53
C LEU A 238 11.03 7.28 21.17
N PHE A 239 11.17 8.53 20.71
CA PHE A 239 10.58 9.02 19.47
C PHE A 239 11.31 8.52 18.22
N SER A 240 12.64 8.40 18.27
CA SER A 240 13.43 8.02 17.10
C SER A 240 13.45 6.50 16.85
N LYS A 241 13.14 5.65 17.84
CA LYS A 241 13.37 4.20 17.76
C LYS A 241 12.18 3.36 18.22
N ILE A 242 11.71 3.60 19.46
CA ILE A 242 10.67 2.77 20.09
C ILE A 242 9.31 3.02 19.44
N ILE A 243 8.89 4.29 19.31
CA ILE A 243 7.61 4.63 18.67
C ILE A 243 7.55 4.11 17.23
N PRO A 244 8.57 4.28 16.36
CA PRO A 244 8.62 3.65 15.04
C PRO A 244 8.42 2.13 15.06
N ALA A 245 9.08 1.42 15.98
CA ALA A 245 8.97 -0.02 16.11
C ALA A 245 7.57 -0.47 16.53
N ILE A 246 6.98 0.20 17.53
CA ILE A 246 5.59 -0.04 17.94
C ILE A 246 4.63 0.25 16.78
N THR A 247 4.86 1.35 16.05
CA THR A 247 4.05 1.72 14.89
C THR A 247 4.10 0.64 13.82
N ALA A 248 5.27 0.06 13.54
CA ALA A 248 5.42 -1.03 12.59
C ALA A 248 4.61 -2.26 13.01
N SER A 249 4.77 -2.75 14.25
CA SER A 249 4.01 -3.89 14.75
C SER A 249 2.50 -3.64 14.75
N LEU A 250 2.06 -2.46 15.21
CA LEU A 250 0.64 -2.12 15.22
C LEU A 250 0.05 -2.07 13.80
N THR A 251 0.81 -1.54 12.85
CA THR A 251 0.42 -1.50 11.44
C THR A 251 0.29 -2.91 10.85
N THR A 252 1.25 -3.79 11.14
CA THR A 252 1.18 -5.21 10.73
C THR A 252 0.00 -5.93 11.37
N LEU A 253 -0.30 -5.64 12.65
CA LEU A 253 -1.48 -6.18 13.32
C LEU A 253 -2.78 -5.70 12.66
N ILE A 254 -2.89 -4.41 12.31
CA ILE A 254 -4.05 -3.87 11.58
C ILE A 254 -4.22 -4.59 10.23
N MET A 255 -3.11 -4.93 9.55
CA MET A 255 -3.15 -5.69 8.30
C MET A 255 -3.75 -7.10 8.50
N TYR A 256 -3.32 -7.82 9.54
CA TYR A 256 -3.91 -9.12 9.91
C TYR A 256 -5.37 -9.00 10.33
N ILE A 257 -5.75 -7.95 11.07
CA ILE A 257 -7.17 -7.70 11.38
C ILE A 257 -7.95 -7.48 10.09
N GLY A 258 -7.39 -6.74 9.14
CA GLY A 258 -7.95 -6.56 7.80
C GLY A 258 -8.17 -7.90 7.09
N GLU A 259 -7.17 -8.79 7.10
CA GLU A 259 -7.27 -10.15 6.54
C GLU A 259 -8.35 -10.99 7.25
N LEU A 260 -8.39 -10.94 8.58
CA LEU A 260 -9.36 -11.67 9.39
C LEU A 260 -10.80 -11.32 9.01
N VAL A 261 -11.10 -10.02 8.91
CA VAL A 261 -12.44 -9.55 8.55
C VAL A 261 -12.73 -9.86 7.06
N LEU A 262 -11.72 -9.74 6.21
CA LEU A 262 -11.79 -10.07 4.78
C LEU A 262 -12.19 -11.53 4.55
N MET A 263 -11.65 -12.44 5.36
CA MET A 263 -11.87 -13.89 5.26
C MET A 263 -13.04 -14.40 6.11
N GLY A 264 -13.87 -13.51 6.66
CA GLY A 264 -15.07 -13.91 7.42
C GLY A 264 -14.78 -14.49 8.81
N GLY A 265 -13.68 -14.06 9.44
CA GLY A 265 -13.32 -14.44 10.81
C GLY A 265 -12.29 -15.56 10.91
N VAL A 266 -11.66 -15.95 9.81
CA VAL A 266 -10.53 -16.90 9.79
C VAL A 266 -9.31 -16.29 9.12
N LEU A 267 -8.10 -16.73 9.46
CA LEU A 267 -6.86 -16.31 8.79
C LEU A 267 -6.32 -17.43 7.91
N PHE A 268 -5.49 -17.07 6.94
CA PHE A 268 -4.80 -18.09 6.13
C PHE A 268 -3.86 -18.93 7.00
N LYS A 269 -3.87 -20.25 6.76
CA LYS A 269 -3.01 -21.18 7.48
C LYS A 269 -1.73 -21.43 6.69
N TYR A 270 -0.60 -21.05 7.29
CA TYR A 270 0.72 -21.13 6.65
C TYR A 270 1.32 -22.53 6.64
N GLY A 271 0.70 -23.46 7.37
CA GLY A 271 1.14 -24.85 7.51
C GLY A 271 0.22 -25.62 8.47
N ASN A 272 0.66 -26.81 8.87
CA ASN A 272 -0.05 -27.66 9.82
C ASN A 272 0.69 -27.73 11.17
N GLY A 273 -0.05 -27.89 12.25
CA GLY A 273 0.48 -28.05 13.61
C GLY A 273 0.40 -26.77 14.46
N PHE A 274 0.73 -26.90 15.74
CA PHE A 274 0.50 -25.88 16.78
C PHE A 274 0.99 -24.47 16.43
N PHE A 275 2.11 -24.34 15.71
CA PHE A 275 2.66 -23.04 15.35
C PHE A 275 1.83 -22.26 14.32
N PHE A 276 1.08 -22.98 13.47
CA PHE A 276 0.28 -22.43 12.37
C PHE A 276 -1.23 -22.49 12.64
N GLU A 277 -1.63 -23.08 13.77
CA GLU A 277 -3.02 -23.14 14.19
C GLU A 277 -3.40 -21.96 15.08
N PRO A 278 -4.66 -21.51 15.05
CA PRO A 278 -5.16 -20.46 15.94
C PRO A 278 -4.96 -20.84 17.41
N ILE A 279 -4.49 -19.89 18.21
CA ILE A 279 -4.23 -20.11 19.64
C ILE A 279 -5.55 -20.07 20.40
N ALA A 280 -6.14 -21.24 20.63
CA ALA A 280 -7.34 -21.43 21.46
C ALA A 280 -8.48 -20.44 21.16
N ALA A 281 -8.60 -19.37 21.95
CA ALA A 281 -9.67 -18.37 21.87
C ALA A 281 -9.38 -17.19 20.94
N ILE A 282 -8.14 -17.04 20.44
CA ILE A 282 -7.79 -15.98 19.50
C ILE A 282 -7.62 -16.54 18.07
N PRO A 283 -8.08 -15.81 17.04
CA PRO A 283 -7.99 -16.28 15.66
C PRO A 283 -6.56 -16.26 15.09
N PHE A 284 -5.61 -15.67 15.82
CA PHE A 284 -4.21 -15.57 15.44
C PHE A 284 -3.44 -16.84 15.81
N SER A 285 -2.58 -17.28 14.90
CA SER A 285 -1.58 -18.31 15.16
C SER A 285 -0.31 -17.75 15.79
N ALA A 286 0.55 -18.63 16.32
CA ALA A 286 1.86 -18.22 16.82
C ALA A 286 2.72 -17.61 15.71
N ALA A 287 2.61 -18.11 14.48
CA ALA A 287 3.28 -17.55 13.30
C ALA A 287 2.88 -16.08 13.04
N ASP A 288 1.59 -15.76 13.13
CA ASP A 288 1.09 -14.40 12.91
C ASP A 288 1.66 -13.41 13.93
N ILE A 289 1.68 -13.82 15.20
CA ILE A 289 2.25 -13.02 16.30
C ILE A 289 3.74 -12.79 16.07
N VAL A 290 4.48 -13.82 15.67
CA VAL A 290 5.91 -13.70 15.35
C VAL A 290 6.12 -12.68 14.23
N ILE A 291 5.33 -12.72 13.16
CA ILE A 291 5.42 -11.77 12.04
C ILE A 291 5.16 -10.33 12.48
N ILE A 292 4.11 -10.13 13.29
CA ILE A 292 3.76 -8.83 13.86
C ILE A 292 4.92 -8.26 14.68
N LEU A 293 5.47 -9.05 15.62
CA LEU A 293 6.57 -8.61 16.47
C LEU A 293 7.86 -8.41 15.68
N PHE A 294 8.14 -9.29 14.72
CA PHE A 294 9.35 -9.27 13.91
C PHE A 294 9.43 -8.00 13.05
N SER A 295 8.30 -7.52 12.53
CA SER A 295 8.22 -6.23 11.81
C SER A 295 8.68 -5.05 12.69
N GLY A 296 8.29 -5.04 13.97
CA GLY A 296 8.70 -4.04 14.95
C GLY A 296 10.17 -4.16 15.34
N VAL A 297 10.65 -5.39 15.58
CA VAL A 297 12.06 -5.66 15.92
C VAL A 297 12.99 -5.21 14.79
N ILE A 298 12.68 -5.57 13.54
CA ILE A 298 13.48 -5.12 12.39
C ILE A 298 13.46 -3.59 12.31
N THR A 299 12.30 -2.97 12.46
CA THR A 299 12.19 -1.50 12.45
C THR A 299 13.04 -0.86 13.54
N TYR A 300 13.03 -1.39 14.76
CA TYR A 300 13.86 -0.91 15.86
C TYR A 300 15.35 -1.01 15.50
N ILE A 301 15.80 -2.15 14.98
CA ILE A 301 17.19 -2.38 14.56
C ILE A 301 17.58 -1.40 13.46
N VAL A 302 16.76 -1.25 12.42
CA VAL A 302 17.00 -0.30 11.33
C VAL A 302 17.12 1.12 11.89
N MET A 303 16.18 1.57 12.72
CA MET A 303 16.22 2.90 13.30
C MET A 303 17.42 3.11 14.25
N GLN A 304 17.84 2.07 14.98
CA GLN A 304 19.04 2.08 15.81
C GLN A 304 20.30 2.26 14.95
N LEU A 305 20.43 1.54 13.84
CA LEU A 305 21.57 1.64 12.91
C LEU A 305 21.62 2.98 12.18
N LEU A 306 20.45 3.58 11.90
CA LEU A 306 20.36 4.89 11.28
C LEU A 306 20.71 6.04 12.26
N HIS A 307 20.47 5.84 13.55
CA HIS A 307 20.71 6.84 14.59
C HIS A 307 22.19 6.85 14.99
N ASN A 308 22.93 7.87 14.54
CA ASN A 308 24.35 8.03 14.86
C ASN A 308 24.55 8.42 16.34
N PRO A 309 25.37 7.70 17.12
CA PRO A 309 25.61 7.99 18.54
C PRO A 309 26.48 9.23 18.83
N HIS A 310 27.06 9.88 17.82
CA HIS A 310 27.99 11.02 17.99
C HIS A 310 27.32 12.39 18.17
N LYS A 311 26.07 12.45 18.64
CA LYS A 311 25.34 13.72 18.88
C LYS A 311 24.59 13.78 20.22
N ASP A 312 24.82 12.81 21.10
CA ASP A 312 24.38 12.87 22.50
C ASP A 312 25.57 13.26 23.38
#